data_AF-W6L405-F1
#
_entry.id   AF-W6L405-F1
#
_cell.length_a   1.000
_cell.length_b   1.000
_cell.length_c   1.000
_cell.angle_alpha   90.00
_cell.angle_beta   90.00
_cell.angle_gamma   90.00
#
_symmetry.space_group_name_H-M   'P 1'
#
loop_
_entity.id
_entity.type
_entity.pdbx_description
1 polymer ?
#
loop_
_entity_poly.entity_id
_entity_poly.type
_entity_poly.pdbx_seq_one_letter_code
_entity_poly.pdbx_strand_id
1 'polypeptide(L)'
;MQHFVKDRDMAGVAAFELSLQYILIRQDRSYHFLQFFMAFFSLIFFTELLLILWFSALSPLLTFIPTEPFEQIKDFASPTIAVASLAILLFIRASKNKYIIEPGDHTIERLNRDVLEPCLGTKFCVQSGKLYSDYLHVKEKKLGETFYSMRYSLETDTNEA
;
A
#
# COMPACT_ATOMS: atom_id res chain seq x y z
N MET A 1 -14.89 -44.24 4.01
CA MET A 1 -15.37 -43.06 3.24
C MET A 1 -15.41 -41.76 4.05
N GLN A 2 -15.65 -41.77 5.37
CA GLN A 2 -15.69 -40.54 6.19
C GLN A 2 -14.35 -39.78 6.33
N HIS A 3 -13.20 -40.46 6.28
CA HIS A 3 -11.89 -39.80 6.37
C HIS A 3 -11.57 -38.88 5.18
N PHE A 4 -11.90 -39.29 3.95
CA PHE A 4 -11.63 -38.50 2.73
C PHE A 4 -12.44 -37.20 2.64
N VAL A 5 -13.61 -37.15 3.26
CA VAL A 5 -14.44 -35.92 3.29
C VAL A 5 -13.83 -34.92 4.26
N LYS A 6 -13.42 -35.39 5.44
CA LYS A 6 -12.78 -34.56 6.47
C LYS A 6 -11.43 -33.98 6.01
N ASP A 7 -10.63 -34.76 5.28
CA ASP A 7 -9.34 -34.30 4.74
C ASP A 7 -9.52 -33.35 3.55
N ARG A 8 -10.58 -33.50 2.75
CA ARG A 8 -10.93 -32.53 1.69
C ARG A 8 -11.40 -31.19 2.25
N ASP A 9 -12.17 -31.20 3.33
CA ASP A 9 -12.60 -29.97 4.00
C ASP A 9 -11.39 -29.21 4.57
N MET A 10 -10.41 -29.93 5.14
CA MET A 10 -9.15 -29.34 5.61
C MET A 10 -8.31 -28.74 4.47
N ALA A 11 -8.17 -29.46 3.35
CA ALA A 11 -7.44 -28.95 2.20
C ALA A 11 -8.14 -27.74 1.56
N GLY A 12 -9.47 -27.73 1.51
CA GLY A 12 -10.27 -26.61 1.01
C GLY A 12 -10.13 -25.36 1.86
N VAL A 13 -10.19 -25.51 3.19
CA VAL A 13 -9.96 -24.41 4.14
C VAL A 13 -8.54 -23.86 3.99
N ALA A 14 -7.51 -24.72 3.97
CA ALA A 14 -6.13 -24.28 3.80
C ALA A 14 -5.88 -23.57 2.46
N ALA A 15 -6.48 -24.06 1.37
CA ALA A 15 -6.40 -23.42 0.06
C ALA A 15 -7.08 -22.04 0.06
N PHE A 16 -8.21 -21.92 0.76
CA PHE A 16 -8.91 -20.66 0.91
C PHE A 16 -8.15 -19.65 1.78
N GLU A 17 -7.56 -20.08 2.90
CA GLU A 17 -6.65 -19.27 3.73
C GLU A 17 -5.45 -18.75 2.92
N LEU A 18 -4.78 -19.64 2.18
CA LEU A 18 -3.66 -19.27 1.32
C LEU A 18 -4.08 -18.29 0.22
N SER A 19 -5.28 -18.47 -0.34
CA SER A 19 -5.82 -17.55 -1.35
C SER A 19 -6.07 -16.16 -0.78
N LEU A 20 -6.62 -16.06 0.44
CA LEU A 20 -6.83 -14.79 1.14
C LEU A 20 -5.50 -14.10 1.49
N GLN A 21 -4.53 -14.84 2.02
CA GLN A 21 -3.19 -14.32 2.27
C GLN A 21 -2.52 -13.80 0.99
N TYR A 22 -2.66 -14.53 -0.12
CA TYR A 22 -2.11 -14.12 -1.41
C TYR A 22 -2.76 -12.83 -1.93
N ILE A 23 -4.09 -12.72 -1.85
CA ILE A 23 -4.84 -11.52 -2.25
C ILE A 23 -4.39 -10.32 -1.41
N LEU A 24 -4.25 -10.50 -0.10
CA LEU A 24 -3.82 -9.46 0.83
C LEU A 24 -2.42 -8.93 0.45
N ILE A 25 -1.44 -9.80 0.29
CA ILE A 25 -0.07 -9.42 -0.11
C ILE A 25 -0.07 -8.68 -1.45
N ARG A 26 -0.85 -9.16 -2.41
CA ARG A 26 -0.95 -8.54 -3.74
C ARG A 26 -1.56 -7.14 -3.64
N GLN A 27 -2.56 -6.96 -2.78
CA GLN A 27 -3.23 -5.70 -2.60
C GLN A 27 -2.34 -4.69 -1.87
N ASP A 28 -1.65 -5.09 -0.80
CA ASP A 28 -0.70 -4.22 -0.09
C ASP A 28 0.43 -3.76 -1.00
N ARG A 29 0.99 -4.68 -1.80
CA ARG A 29 2.01 -4.30 -2.78
C ARG A 29 1.49 -3.26 -3.78
N SER A 30 0.26 -3.43 -4.25
CA SER A 30 -0.36 -2.48 -5.19
C SER A 30 -0.63 -1.12 -4.52
N TYR A 31 -1.05 -1.13 -3.25
CA TYR A 31 -1.26 0.06 -2.44
C TYR A 31 0.04 0.84 -2.21
N HIS A 32 1.10 0.18 -1.75
CA HIS A 32 2.40 0.81 -1.53
C HIS A 32 3.05 1.28 -2.82
N PHE A 33 2.92 0.53 -3.92
CA PHE A 33 3.37 0.98 -5.22
C PHE A 33 2.68 2.28 -5.63
N LEU A 34 1.35 2.35 -5.47
CA LEU A 34 0.60 3.56 -5.80
C LEU A 34 0.90 4.74 -4.85
N GLN A 35 1.14 4.47 -3.56
CA GLN A 35 1.67 5.48 -2.63
C GLN A 35 3.03 6.01 -3.05
N PHE A 36 3.94 5.13 -3.50
CA PHE A 36 5.26 5.51 -4.00
C PHE A 36 5.14 6.42 -5.21
N PHE A 37 4.27 6.11 -6.18
CA PHE A 37 4.02 7.01 -7.32
C PHE A 37 3.47 8.37 -6.88
N MET A 38 2.52 8.40 -5.94
CA MET A 38 2.02 9.66 -5.40
C MET A 38 3.14 10.47 -4.75
N ALA A 39 3.97 9.84 -3.91
CA ALA A 39 5.10 10.49 -3.27
C ALA A 39 6.09 11.04 -4.30
N PHE A 40 6.48 10.22 -5.28
CA PHE A 40 7.41 10.59 -6.34
C PHE A 40 6.92 11.78 -7.18
N PHE A 41 5.68 11.72 -7.67
CA PHE A 41 5.13 12.83 -8.46
C PHE A 41 4.85 14.08 -7.61
N SER A 42 4.54 13.92 -6.32
CA SER A 42 4.42 15.07 -5.41
C SER A 42 5.77 15.74 -5.18
N LEU A 43 6.85 14.97 -5.04
CA LEU A 43 8.21 15.50 -4.92
C LEU A 43 8.56 16.31 -6.15
N ILE A 44 8.36 15.75 -7.36
CA ILE A 44 8.60 16.46 -8.62
C ILE A 44 7.80 17.76 -8.66
N PHE A 45 6.50 17.70 -8.35
CA PHE A 45 5.62 18.87 -8.38
C PHE A 45 6.08 19.96 -7.39
N PHE A 46 6.43 19.60 -6.16
CA PHE A 46 6.91 20.55 -5.16
C PHE A 46 8.28 21.13 -5.53
N THR A 47 9.20 20.32 -6.05
CA THR A 47 10.50 20.78 -6.52
C THR A 47 10.34 21.78 -7.66
N GLU A 48 9.50 21.48 -8.65
CA GLU A 48 9.19 22.40 -9.75
C GLU A 48 8.55 23.70 -9.25
N LEU A 49 7.58 23.62 -8.34
CA LEU A 49 6.98 24.81 -7.73
C LEU A 49 8.00 25.67 -7.00
N LEU A 50 8.93 25.05 -6.26
CA LEU A 50 10.00 25.77 -5.56
C LEU A 50 10.94 26.45 -6.54
N LEU A 51 11.33 25.76 -7.63
CA LEU A 51 12.17 26.34 -8.67
C LEU A 51 11.46 27.51 -9.37
N ILE A 52 10.20 27.34 -9.75
CA ILE A 52 9.39 28.41 -10.37
C ILE A 52 9.29 29.60 -9.42
N LEU A 53 8.97 29.39 -8.13
CA LEU A 53 8.90 30.47 -7.14
C LEU A 53 10.24 31.17 -6.96
N TRP A 54 11.33 30.39 -6.89
CA TRP A 54 12.68 30.91 -6.74
C TRP A 54 13.08 31.79 -7.92
N PHE A 55 12.90 31.32 -9.15
CA PHE A 55 13.29 32.05 -10.35
C PHE A 55 12.34 33.20 -10.72
N SER A 56 11.05 33.09 -10.41
CA SER A 56 10.05 34.13 -10.76
C SER A 56 9.93 35.25 -9.74
N ALA A 57 10.11 34.95 -8.44
CA ALA A 57 9.89 35.91 -7.36
C ALA A 57 11.18 36.29 -6.62
N LEU A 58 12.01 35.32 -6.24
CA LEU A 58 13.21 35.58 -5.41
C LEU A 58 14.42 36.06 -6.21
N SER A 59 14.71 35.42 -7.35
CA SER A 59 15.84 35.76 -8.22
C SER A 59 15.82 37.23 -8.68
N PRO A 60 14.70 37.83 -9.13
CA PRO A 60 14.68 39.24 -9.49
C PRO A 60 14.83 40.19 -8.29
N LEU A 61 14.56 39.74 -7.07
CA LEU A 61 14.78 40.52 -5.84
C LEU A 61 16.24 40.48 -5.35
N LEU A 62 16.98 39.43 -5.68
CA LEU A 62 18.39 39.26 -5.32
C LEU A 62 19.32 39.65 -6.48
N THR A 63 19.32 40.93 -6.85
CA THR A 63 20.16 41.48 -7.94
C THR A 63 21.67 41.49 -7.65
N PHE A 64 22.10 41.05 -6.46
CA PHE A 64 23.49 41.14 -5.98
C PHE A 64 24.27 39.83 -6.01
N ILE A 65 23.63 38.70 -6.36
CA ILE A 65 24.28 37.37 -6.36
C ILE A 65 24.65 36.97 -7.79
N PRO A 66 25.90 36.50 -8.04
CA PRO A 66 26.29 35.99 -9.36
C PRO A 66 25.35 34.86 -9.80
N THR A 67 24.69 35.03 -10.94
CA THR A 67 23.64 34.12 -11.45
C THR A 67 24.19 32.90 -12.21
N GLU A 68 25.48 32.87 -12.54
CA GLU A 68 26.11 31.84 -13.39
C GLU A 68 25.82 30.38 -12.98
N PRO A 69 25.91 29.96 -11.70
CA PRO A 69 25.57 28.59 -11.31
C PRO A 69 24.05 28.31 -11.30
N PHE A 70 23.22 29.35 -11.22
CA PHE A 70 21.76 29.24 -11.15
C PHE A 70 21.10 29.22 -12.53
N GLU A 71 21.76 29.74 -13.56
CA GLU A 71 21.26 29.69 -14.94
C GLU A 71 21.16 28.26 -15.47
N GLN A 72 22.09 27.36 -15.10
CA GLN A 72 22.02 25.94 -15.48
C GLN A 72 20.83 25.21 -14.84
N ILE A 73 20.40 25.64 -13.65
CA ILE A 73 19.27 25.05 -12.92
C ILE A 73 17.94 25.62 -13.43
N LYS A 74 17.96 26.84 -13.98
CA LYS A 74 16.78 27.52 -14.53
C LYS A 74 16.15 26.75 -15.69
N ASP A 75 16.95 26.08 -16.50
CA ASP A 75 16.46 25.26 -17.62
C ASP A 75 15.66 24.03 -17.15
N PHE A 76 15.82 23.62 -15.89
CA PHE A 76 15.03 22.57 -15.28
C PHE A 76 13.68 23.06 -14.74
N ALA A 77 13.51 24.37 -14.52
CA ALA A 77 12.26 24.94 -14.03
C ALA A 77 11.25 25.03 -15.16
N SER A 78 10.37 24.03 -15.27
CA SER A 78 9.44 23.95 -16.39
C SER A 78 7.98 23.90 -15.90
N PRO A 79 7.17 24.92 -16.20
CA PRO A 79 5.76 24.93 -15.83
C PRO A 79 4.99 23.78 -16.50
N THR A 80 5.45 23.26 -17.64
CA THR A 80 4.83 22.09 -18.28
C THR A 80 5.04 20.81 -17.47
N ILE A 81 6.20 20.65 -16.82
CA ILE A 81 6.49 19.50 -15.93
C ILE A 81 5.64 19.61 -14.66
N ALA A 82 5.48 20.81 -14.11
CA ALA A 82 4.58 21.05 -12.98
C ALA A 82 3.11 20.71 -13.31
N VAL A 83 2.62 21.15 -14.47
CA VAL A 83 1.24 20.84 -14.91
C VAL A 83 1.07 19.35 -15.19
N ALA A 84 2.05 18.70 -15.83
CA ALA A 84 2.00 17.27 -16.13
C ALA A 84 2.01 16.42 -14.86
N SER A 85 2.91 16.72 -13.90
CA SER A 85 2.96 16.03 -12.60
C SER A 85 1.67 16.22 -11.80
N LEU A 86 1.08 17.42 -11.81
CA LEU A 86 -0.23 17.68 -11.20
C LEU A 86 -1.34 16.85 -11.87
N ALA A 87 -1.39 16.80 -13.20
CA ALA A 87 -2.38 16.02 -13.93
C ALA A 87 -2.28 14.53 -13.60
N ILE A 88 -1.06 14.00 -13.51
CA ILE A 88 -0.79 12.62 -13.10
C ILE A 88 -1.23 12.38 -11.65
N LEU A 89 -0.92 13.29 -10.71
CA LEU A 89 -1.37 13.19 -9.32
C LEU A 89 -2.90 13.17 -9.20
N LEU A 90 -3.59 14.04 -9.97
CA LEU A 90 -5.05 14.07 -10.02
C LEU A 90 -5.61 12.77 -10.59
N PHE A 91 -4.99 12.22 -11.64
CA PHE A 91 -5.39 10.94 -12.21
C PHE A 91 -5.19 9.78 -11.23
N ILE A 92 -4.07 9.74 -10.51
CA ILE A 92 -3.81 8.73 -9.48
C ILE A 92 -4.83 8.86 -8.35
N ARG A 93 -5.14 10.08 -7.91
CA ARG A 93 -6.15 10.33 -6.86
C ARG A 93 -7.56 9.91 -7.31
N ALA A 94 -7.96 10.26 -8.53
CA ALA A 94 -9.23 9.84 -9.10
C ALA A 94 -9.32 8.31 -9.24
N SER A 95 -8.22 7.68 -9.66
CA SER A 95 -8.13 6.22 -9.77
C SER A 95 -8.20 5.54 -8.41
N LYS A 96 -7.49 6.05 -7.40
CA LYS A 96 -7.56 5.54 -6.02
C LYS A 96 -8.98 5.59 -5.47
N ASN A 97 -9.70 6.69 -5.69
CA ASN A 97 -11.10 6.84 -5.27
C ASN A 97 -12.04 5.89 -6.03
N LYS A 98 -11.83 5.73 -7.34
CA LYS A 98 -12.69 4.87 -8.18
C LYS A 98 -12.53 3.39 -7.86
N TYR A 99 -11.30 2.93 -7.61
CA TYR A 99 -11.01 1.51 -7.38
C TYR A 99 -10.93 1.12 -5.90
N ILE A 100 -11.18 2.06 -4.97
CA ILE A 100 -11.14 1.84 -3.52
C ILE A 100 -9.85 1.10 -3.14
N ILE A 101 -8.71 1.65 -3.58
CA ILE A 101 -7.41 1.04 -3.31
C ILE A 101 -7.05 1.35 -1.86
N GLU A 102 -7.41 0.41 -0.99
CA GLU A 102 -7.23 0.46 0.45
C GLU A 102 -6.15 -0.54 0.90
N PRO A 103 -5.54 -0.33 2.09
CA PRO A 103 -4.69 -1.31 2.73
C PRO A 103 -5.37 -2.70 2.80
N GLY A 104 -4.56 -3.75 2.74
CA GLY A 104 -5.00 -5.14 2.81
C GLY A 104 -5.83 -5.40 4.07
N ASP A 105 -5.42 -4.84 5.21
CA ASP A 105 -6.14 -4.95 6.49
C ASP A 105 -7.60 -4.48 6.39
N HIS A 106 -7.82 -3.28 5.87
CA HIS A 106 -9.18 -2.73 5.71
C HIS A 106 -10.01 -3.52 4.71
N THR A 107 -9.36 -4.10 3.70
CA THR A 107 -10.05 -4.95 2.73
C THR A 107 -10.51 -6.26 3.35
N ILE A 108 -9.69 -6.87 4.19
CA ILE A 108 -10.05 -8.05 4.96
C ILE A 108 -11.12 -7.73 5.99
N GLU A 109 -11.02 -6.59 6.69
CA GLU A 109 -12.05 -6.16 7.64
C GLU A 109 -13.41 -6.01 6.97
N ARG A 110 -13.44 -5.39 5.78
CA ARG A 110 -14.64 -5.29 4.96
C ARG A 110 -15.12 -6.65 4.48
N LEU A 111 -14.21 -7.52 4.02
CA LEU A 111 -14.56 -8.87 3.57
C LEU A 111 -15.13 -9.73 4.72
N ASN A 112 -14.57 -9.59 5.92
CA ASN A 112 -15.07 -10.25 7.13
C ASN A 112 -16.50 -9.79 7.42
N ARG A 113 -16.72 -8.48 7.50
CA ARG A 113 -18.02 -7.89 7.84
C ARG A 113 -19.09 -8.16 6.79
N ASP A 114 -18.75 -8.04 5.51
CA ASP A 114 -19.74 -8.02 4.44
C ASP A 114 -19.98 -9.42 3.83
N VAL A 115 -19.05 -10.37 3.98
CA VAL A 115 -19.13 -11.70 3.34
C VAL A 115 -18.84 -12.85 4.30
N LEU A 116 -17.66 -12.89 4.93
CA LEU A 116 -17.22 -14.10 5.65
C LEU A 116 -18.06 -14.37 6.91
N GLU A 117 -18.38 -13.34 7.68
CA GLU A 117 -19.27 -13.45 8.84
C GLU A 117 -20.71 -13.79 8.44
N PRO A 118 -21.38 -13.00 7.58
CA PRO A 118 -22.79 -13.22 7.27
C PRO A 118 -23.05 -14.48 6.43
N CYS A 119 -22.15 -14.84 5.50
CA CYS A 119 -22.38 -15.96 4.58
C CYS A 119 -21.75 -17.27 5.05
N LEU A 120 -20.64 -17.22 5.78
CA LEU A 120 -19.85 -18.40 6.14
C LEU A 120 -19.71 -18.61 7.65
N GLY A 121 -20.13 -17.64 8.49
CA GLY A 121 -19.94 -17.72 9.95
C GLY A 121 -18.47 -17.81 10.34
N THR A 122 -17.59 -17.19 9.54
CA THR A 122 -16.14 -17.23 9.71
C THR A 122 -15.51 -15.84 9.62
N LYS A 123 -14.35 -15.67 10.24
CA LYS A 123 -13.54 -14.45 10.24
C LYS A 123 -12.10 -14.81 9.88
N PHE A 124 -11.53 -14.13 8.91
CA PHE A 124 -10.11 -14.23 8.60
C PHE A 124 -9.32 -13.21 9.44
N CYS A 125 -8.35 -13.68 10.21
CA CYS A 125 -7.45 -12.80 10.96
C CYS A 125 -6.17 -12.58 10.18
N VAL A 126 -5.85 -11.32 9.90
CA VAL A 126 -4.63 -10.97 9.15
C VAL A 126 -3.36 -11.36 9.90
N GLN A 127 -3.33 -11.15 11.22
CA GLN A 127 -2.13 -11.42 12.04
C GLN A 127 -1.79 -12.91 12.08
N SER A 128 -2.80 -13.77 12.21
CA SER A 128 -2.59 -15.22 12.25
C SER A 128 -2.70 -15.88 10.89
N GLY A 129 -3.14 -15.16 9.85
CA GLY A 129 -3.37 -15.72 8.52
C GLY A 129 -4.39 -16.86 8.45
N LYS A 130 -5.21 -17.04 9.50
CA LYS A 130 -6.14 -18.18 9.63
C LYS A 130 -7.60 -17.74 9.68
N LEU A 131 -8.48 -18.64 9.27
CA LEU A 131 -9.93 -18.51 9.44
C LEU A 131 -10.36 -19.04 10.81
N TYR A 132 -11.21 -18.26 11.47
CA TYR A 132 -11.88 -18.63 12.71
C TYR A 132 -13.36 -18.74 12.44
N SER A 133 -14.01 -19.80 12.93
CA SER A 133 -15.46 -19.83 13.04
C SER A 133 -15.86 -19.33 14.43
N ASP A 134 -16.99 -18.64 14.56
CA ASP A 134 -17.52 -18.15 15.86
C ASP A 134 -17.65 -19.28 16.91
N TYR A 135 -17.70 -20.55 16.50
CA TYR A 135 -17.73 -21.72 17.39
C TYR A 135 -16.35 -22.17 17.93
N LEU A 136 -15.24 -21.62 17.43
CA LEU A 136 -13.86 -22.07 17.70
C LEU A 136 -13.00 -21.02 18.42
N HIS A 137 -13.61 -20.05 19.10
CA HIS A 137 -12.89 -18.97 19.79
C HIS A 137 -12.09 -19.37 21.05
N VAL A 138 -12.03 -20.65 21.44
CA VAL A 138 -11.50 -21.02 22.78
C VAL A 138 -10.15 -21.73 22.77
N LYS A 139 -9.63 -22.21 21.64
CA LYS A 139 -8.39 -23.00 21.64
C LYS A 139 -7.54 -22.75 20.42
N GLU A 140 -6.69 -21.71 20.46
CA GLU A 140 -5.28 -21.80 20.04
C GLU A 140 -4.61 -20.44 20.16
N LYS A 141 -4.16 -20.15 21.39
CA LYS A 141 -3.24 -19.03 21.68
C LYS A 141 -1.76 -19.40 21.40
N LYS A 142 -1.51 -20.50 20.69
CA LYS A 142 -0.17 -21.00 20.41
C LYS A 142 -0.18 -21.84 19.14
N LEU A 143 0.10 -21.24 17.97
CA LEU A 143 0.86 -21.94 16.94
C LEU A 143 1.36 -20.97 15.87
N GLY A 144 2.69 -20.76 15.88
CA GLY A 144 3.56 -20.76 14.72
C GLY A 144 3.40 -19.63 13.70
N GLU A 145 4.51 -18.94 13.47
CA GLU A 145 4.75 -17.98 12.38
C GLU A 145 4.06 -18.37 11.08
N THR A 146 3.34 -17.42 10.51
CA THR A 146 2.63 -17.56 9.24
C THR A 146 3.46 -17.00 8.10
N PHE A 147 3.13 -17.37 6.86
CA PHE A 147 3.82 -16.84 5.68
C PHE A 147 3.79 -15.30 5.62
N TYR A 148 2.72 -14.70 6.16
CA TYR A 148 2.58 -13.26 6.30
C TYR A 148 3.54 -12.71 7.36
N SER A 149 3.56 -13.29 8.58
CA SER A 149 4.48 -12.83 9.63
C SER A 149 5.94 -13.00 9.22
N MET A 150 6.32 -14.13 8.61
CA MET A 150 7.69 -14.36 8.13
C MET A 150 8.15 -13.32 7.08
N ARG A 151 7.24 -12.85 6.22
CA ARG A 151 7.59 -11.91 5.15
C ARG A 151 7.84 -10.49 5.67
N TYR A 152 7.17 -10.09 6.74
CA TYR A 152 7.26 -8.74 7.30
C TYR A 152 8.14 -8.67 8.57
N SER A 153 8.42 -9.79 9.26
CA SER A 153 9.39 -9.82 10.37
C SER A 153 10.84 -9.72 9.90
N LEU A 154 11.11 -10.03 8.62
CA LEU A 154 12.41 -9.82 7.99
C LEU A 154 12.76 -8.34 7.77
N GLU A 155 11.80 -7.41 7.85
CA GLU A 155 12.06 -5.97 7.72
C GLU A 155 12.36 -5.28 9.06
N THR A 156 12.12 -5.92 10.20
CA THR A 156 12.41 -5.35 11.53
C THR A 156 13.77 -5.75 12.10
N ASP A 157 14.35 -6.88 11.68
CA ASP A 157 15.61 -7.38 12.24
C ASP A 157 16.87 -6.82 11.55
N THR A 158 16.74 -6.02 10.48
CA THR A 158 17.91 -5.40 9.82
C THR A 158 18.31 -4.03 10.37
N ASN A 159 17.69 -3.54 11.45
CA ASN A 159 18.01 -2.23 12.05
C ASN A 159 18.64 -2.32 13.46
N GLU A 160 19.03 -3.50 13.94
CA GLU A 160 19.86 -3.63 15.14
C GLU A 160 21.14 -4.43 14.82
N ALA A 161 22.11 -3.74 14.22
CA ALA A 161 23.52 -4.15 14.22
C ALA A 161 24.42 -2.92 14.38
#